data_AF-A0A0F2PAP4-F1
#
_entry.id   AF-A0A0F2PAP4-F1
#
_cell.length_a   1.000
_cell.length_b   1.000
_cell.length_c   1.000
_cell.angle_alpha   90.00
_cell.angle_beta   90.00
_cell.angle_gamma   90.00
#
_symmetry.space_group_name_H-M   'P 1'
#
loop_
_entity.id
_entity.type
_entity.pdbx_description
1 polymer ?
#
loop_
_entity_poly.entity_id
_entity_poly.type
_entity_poly.pdbx_seq_one_letter_code
_entity_poly.pdbx_strand_id
1 'polypeptide(L)'
;MGQEFINLDFQTTTYFGMKSLTEEEILNKLQSDRNIFLTFRRTGIIHSKDYSFITKVTFSGHEKNCVENSKTEEEKANSKRNLKVVEDYFNSQHPSNSYKLNFAERSDSECAIFSQNKYSTPVVIQQKLVEIFG
;
A
#
# COMPACT_ATOMS: atom_id res chain seq x y z
N MET A 1 2.41 17.81 -26.53
CA MET A 1 1.14 17.41 -25.89
C MET A 1 1.40 16.04 -25.29
N GLY A 2 1.71 16.00 -23.99
CA GLY A 2 2.08 14.78 -23.31
C GLY A 2 0.84 13.90 -23.13
N GLN A 3 0.89 12.68 -23.65
CA GLN A 3 0.00 11.62 -23.19
C GLN A 3 0.42 11.35 -21.74
N GLU A 4 -0.33 11.93 -20.80
CA GLU A 4 -0.35 11.45 -19.43
C GLU A 4 -0.67 9.97 -19.51
N PHE A 5 0.25 9.13 -19.06
CA PHE A 5 0.02 7.71 -18.87
C PHE A 5 -1.01 7.55 -17.75
N ILE A 6 -2.28 7.82 -18.07
CA ILE A 6 -3.42 7.43 -17.25
C ILE A 6 -3.36 5.91 -17.26
N ASN A 7 -2.96 5.34 -16.14
CA ASN A 7 -3.14 3.93 -15.90
C ASN A 7 -4.65 3.68 -15.98
N LEU A 8 -5.12 3.12 -17.09
CA LEU A 8 -6.53 2.86 -17.38
C LEU A 8 -7.18 1.91 -16.35
N ASP A 9 -6.38 1.31 -15.47
CA ASP A 9 -6.83 0.42 -14.40
C ASP A 9 -7.20 1.15 -13.08
N PHE A 10 -7.32 2.49 -13.02
CA PHE A 10 -7.40 3.15 -11.71
C PHE A 10 -8.16 4.48 -11.55
N GLN A 11 -9.22 4.48 -10.72
CA GLN A 11 -9.88 5.61 -9.99
C GLN A 11 -10.70 5.06 -8.80
N THR A 12 -10.83 5.76 -7.67
CA THR A 12 -10.92 5.08 -6.35
C THR A 12 -11.86 5.73 -5.34
N THR A 13 -13.03 6.11 -5.82
CA THR A 13 -14.23 6.06 -4.98
C THR A 13 -14.88 4.71 -5.21
N THR A 14 -14.50 3.68 -4.41
CA THR A 14 -14.88 2.25 -4.62
C THR A 14 -14.67 1.80 -6.05
N TYR A 15 -13.71 0.95 -6.33
CA TYR A 15 -13.82 0.21 -7.58
C TYR A 15 -14.96 -0.81 -7.49
N PHE A 16 -16.17 -0.37 -7.87
CA PHE A 16 -16.91 -0.93 -9.01
C PHE A 16 -16.88 -2.46 -9.09
N GLY A 17 -17.29 -3.13 -8.01
CA GLY A 17 -17.43 -4.60 -8.01
C GLY A 17 -16.14 -5.39 -8.24
N MET A 18 -14.96 -4.78 -8.18
CA MET A 18 -13.69 -5.51 -8.23
C MET A 18 -13.27 -5.89 -6.83
N LYS A 19 -13.04 -7.19 -6.66
CA LYS A 19 -12.71 -7.81 -5.37
C LYS A 19 -11.34 -7.31 -4.90
N SER A 20 -11.28 -6.76 -3.69
CA SER A 20 -10.01 -6.53 -2.98
C SER A 20 -9.20 -7.82 -3.00
N LEU A 21 -7.87 -7.72 -3.17
CA LEU A 21 -7.03 -8.90 -3.10
C LEU A 21 -7.22 -9.61 -1.74
N THR A 22 -7.26 -10.94 -1.78
CA THR A 22 -7.21 -11.77 -0.59
C THR A 22 -5.79 -11.79 -0.01
N GLU A 23 -5.66 -12.24 1.24
CA GLU A 23 -4.36 -12.40 1.91
C GLU A 23 -3.41 -13.29 1.07
N GLU A 24 -3.94 -14.35 0.47
CA GLU A 24 -3.18 -15.26 -0.41
C GLU A 24 -2.71 -14.55 -1.69
N GLU A 25 -3.56 -13.75 -2.32
CA GLU A 25 -3.20 -12.99 -3.52
C GLU A 25 -2.12 -11.93 -3.23
N ILE A 26 -2.19 -11.29 -2.06
CA ILE A 26 -1.15 -10.36 -1.58
C ILE A 26 0.19 -11.11 -1.43
N LEU A 27 0.19 -12.24 -0.73
CA LEU A 27 1.40 -13.06 -0.54
C LEU A 27 1.98 -13.54 -1.87
N ASN A 28 1.14 -14.02 -2.78
CA ASN A 28 1.55 -14.45 -4.11
C ASN A 28 2.23 -13.32 -4.88
N LYS A 29 1.70 -12.09 -4.81
CA LYS A 29 2.35 -10.92 -5.43
C LYS A 29 3.73 -10.65 -4.82
N LEU A 30 3.81 -10.60 -3.50
CA LEU A 30 5.06 -10.36 -2.77
C LEU A 30 6.12 -11.43 -3.07
N GLN A 31 5.73 -12.70 -3.16
CA GLN A 31 6.62 -13.82 -3.44
C GLN A 31 7.05 -13.90 -4.91
N SER A 32 6.15 -13.54 -5.83
CA SER A 32 6.42 -13.60 -7.28
C SER A 32 7.44 -12.57 -7.76
N ASP A 33 7.58 -11.44 -7.06
CA ASP A 33 8.52 -10.38 -7.41
C ASP A 33 9.51 -10.10 -6.26
N ARG A 34 10.68 -10.72 -6.36
CA ARG A 34 11.78 -10.55 -5.41
C ARG A 34 12.27 -9.09 -5.32
N ASN A 35 12.05 -8.27 -6.36
CA ASN A 35 12.48 -6.87 -6.34
C ASN A 35 11.68 -6.04 -5.33
N ILE A 36 10.44 -6.44 -5.00
CA ILE A 36 9.64 -5.79 -3.97
C ILE A 36 10.41 -5.78 -2.64
N PHE A 37 10.83 -6.97 -2.17
CA PHE A 37 11.55 -7.08 -0.90
C PHE A 37 12.89 -6.35 -0.95
N LEU A 38 13.66 -6.46 -2.04
CA LEU A 38 14.95 -5.78 -2.17
C LEU A 38 14.80 -4.25 -2.15
N THR A 39 13.78 -3.73 -2.85
CA THR A 39 13.45 -2.31 -2.86
C THR A 39 13.03 -1.87 -1.46
N PHE A 40 12.14 -2.61 -0.81
CA PHE A 40 11.70 -2.31 0.54
C PHE A 40 12.86 -2.34 1.54
N ARG A 41 13.73 -3.35 1.49
CA ARG A 41 14.90 -3.45 2.38
C ARG A 41 15.84 -2.26 2.23
N ARG A 42 16.07 -1.81 0.99
CA ARG A 42 16.96 -0.67 0.70
C ARG A 42 16.32 0.67 1.08
N THR A 43 15.07 0.87 0.71
CA THR A 43 14.42 2.18 0.74
C THR A 43 13.49 2.36 1.94
N GLY A 44 12.97 1.27 2.52
CA GLY A 44 11.97 1.25 3.58
C GLY A 44 10.57 1.61 3.10
N ILE A 45 10.34 1.65 1.78
CA ILE A 45 9.07 2.05 1.16
C ILE A 45 8.83 1.26 -0.13
N ILE A 46 7.58 0.91 -0.40
CA ILE A 46 7.10 0.47 -1.70
C ILE A 46 5.86 1.30 -2.04
N HIS A 47 5.73 1.73 -3.29
CA HIS A 47 4.68 2.67 -3.69
C HIS A 47 3.98 2.24 -4.97
N SER A 48 2.74 2.70 -5.10
CA SER A 48 1.79 2.37 -6.18
C SER A 48 2.31 2.64 -7.59
N LYS A 49 3.20 3.62 -7.78
CA LYS A 49 3.85 3.90 -9.07
C LYS A 49 4.68 2.71 -9.60
N ASP A 50 5.36 2.00 -8.72
CA ASP A 50 6.21 0.85 -9.08
C ASP A 50 5.47 -0.48 -8.87
N TYR A 51 4.53 -0.51 -7.93
CA TYR A 51 3.84 -1.71 -7.50
C TYR A 51 2.33 -1.47 -7.44
N SER A 52 1.66 -1.61 -8.58
CA SER A 52 0.23 -1.32 -8.74
C SER A 52 -0.68 -2.17 -7.85
N PHE A 53 -0.22 -3.31 -7.32
CA PHE A 53 -1.02 -4.10 -6.37
C PHE A 53 -1.29 -3.33 -5.06
N ILE A 54 -0.44 -2.36 -4.70
CA ILE A 54 -0.61 -1.56 -3.47
C ILE A 54 -1.95 -0.81 -3.50
N THR A 55 -2.40 -0.39 -4.68
CA THR A 55 -3.69 0.28 -4.86
C THR A 55 -4.88 -0.69 -4.92
N LYS A 56 -4.63 -1.99 -5.14
CA LYS A 56 -5.67 -3.04 -5.22
C LYS A 56 -5.99 -3.67 -3.86
N VAL A 57 -5.27 -3.26 -2.82
CA VAL A 57 -5.44 -3.76 -1.46
C VAL A 57 -5.97 -2.63 -0.61
N THR A 58 -7.02 -2.90 0.13
CA THR A 58 -7.52 -1.98 1.15
C THR A 58 -6.49 -1.92 2.29
N PHE A 59 -5.62 -0.91 2.31
CA PHE A 59 -4.68 -0.66 3.41
C PHE A 59 -5.07 0.55 4.27
N SER A 60 -5.80 1.52 3.72
CA SER A 60 -6.23 2.70 4.48
C SER A 60 -7.22 2.31 5.57
N GLY A 61 -7.02 2.76 6.81
CA GLY A 61 -7.99 2.59 7.89
C GLY A 61 -9.14 3.61 7.84
N HIS A 62 -9.04 4.62 6.98
CA HIS A 62 -9.85 5.84 7.05
C HIS A 62 -10.66 6.14 5.78
N GLU A 63 -10.30 5.57 4.63
CA GLU A 63 -11.03 5.82 3.38
C GLU A 63 -12.47 5.32 3.41
N LYS A 64 -13.38 6.14 2.91
CA LYS A 64 -14.82 5.90 2.95
C LYS A 64 -15.23 4.77 2.01
N ASN A 65 -16.13 3.87 2.43
CA ASN A 65 -16.85 3.06 1.44
C ASN A 65 -17.81 4.01 0.66
N CYS A 66 -18.18 3.67 -0.57
CA CYS A 66 -18.94 4.62 -1.41
C CYS A 66 -20.45 4.53 -1.26
N VAL A 67 -20.91 3.62 -0.41
CA VAL A 67 -22.32 3.50 -0.07
C VAL A 67 -22.64 4.36 1.16
N GLU A 68 -21.83 4.25 2.20
CA GLU A 68 -22.07 4.82 3.53
C GLU A 68 -21.11 5.94 3.90
N ASN A 69 -20.22 6.34 2.98
CA ASN A 69 -19.22 7.39 3.21
C ASN A 69 -18.37 7.17 4.49
N SER A 70 -18.27 5.92 4.96
CA SER A 70 -17.55 5.50 6.16
C SER A 70 -17.23 4.00 6.07
N LYS A 71 -16.11 3.54 6.63
CA LYS A 71 -15.81 2.09 6.71
C LYS A 71 -16.61 1.45 7.83
N THR A 72 -17.15 0.27 7.55
CA THR A 72 -17.58 -0.68 8.58
C THR A 72 -16.37 -1.15 9.41
N GLU A 73 -16.62 -1.64 10.62
CA GLU A 73 -15.56 -2.19 11.47
C GLU A 73 -14.88 -3.41 10.82
N GLU A 74 -15.60 -4.18 10.02
CA GLU A 74 -15.06 -5.31 9.25
C GLU A 74 -14.05 -4.83 8.20
N GLU A 75 -14.36 -3.76 7.45
CA GLU A 75 -13.46 -3.19 6.45
C GLU A 75 -12.19 -2.59 7.10
N LYS A 76 -12.33 -1.98 8.28
CA LYS A 76 -11.18 -1.51 9.06
C LYS A 76 -10.32 -2.68 9.54
N ALA A 77 -10.95 -3.77 9.99
CA ALA A 77 -10.25 -4.99 10.40
C ALA A 77 -9.53 -5.65 9.22
N ASN A 78 -10.17 -5.74 8.06
CA ASN A 78 -9.55 -6.21 6.81
C ASN A 78 -8.34 -5.37 6.43
N SER A 79 -8.45 -4.04 6.52
CA SER A 79 -7.34 -3.17 6.17
C SER A 79 -6.12 -3.37 7.07
N LYS A 80 -6.35 -3.59 8.38
CA LYS A 80 -5.30 -3.95 9.34
C LYS A 80 -4.70 -5.33 9.05
N ARG A 81 -5.53 -6.33 8.73
CA ARG A 81 -5.07 -7.69 8.37
C ARG A 81 -4.19 -7.66 7.13
N ASN A 82 -4.61 -6.98 6.08
CA ASN A 82 -3.84 -6.85 4.84
C ASN A 82 -2.46 -6.24 5.10
N LEU A 83 -2.39 -5.15 5.86
CA LEU A 83 -1.11 -4.53 6.22
C LEU A 83 -0.24 -5.49 7.04
N LYS A 84 -0.84 -6.25 7.95
CA LYS A 84 -0.15 -7.25 8.77
C LYS A 84 0.45 -8.38 7.92
N VAL A 85 -0.25 -8.85 6.89
CA VAL A 85 0.25 -9.87 5.95
C VAL A 85 1.54 -9.40 5.27
N VAL A 86 1.56 -8.15 4.80
CA VAL A 86 2.76 -7.56 4.17
C VAL A 86 3.90 -7.42 5.20
N GLU A 87 3.57 -6.98 6.42
CA GLU A 87 4.53 -6.86 7.53
C GLU A 87 5.16 -8.21 7.89
N ASP A 88 4.34 -9.25 8.06
CA ASP A 88 4.78 -10.59 8.37
C ASP A 88 5.64 -11.18 7.26
N TYR A 89 5.26 -10.93 6.00
CA TYR A 89 6.10 -11.31 4.86
C TYR A 89 7.48 -10.65 4.95
N PHE A 90 7.58 -9.33 5.07
CA PHE A 90 8.89 -8.66 5.13
C PHE A 90 9.72 -9.06 6.36
N ASN A 91 9.08 -9.28 7.50
CA ASN A 91 9.75 -9.75 8.72
C ASN A 91 10.24 -11.19 8.59
N SER A 92 9.49 -12.07 7.91
CA SER A 92 9.94 -13.45 7.63
C SER A 92 11.20 -13.49 6.76
N GLN A 93 11.39 -12.51 5.87
CA GLN A 93 12.54 -12.41 4.98
C GLN A 93 13.76 -11.75 5.65
N HIS A 94 13.59 -11.12 6.82
CA HIS A 94 14.67 -10.40 7.50
C HIS A 94 14.58 -10.53 9.04
N PRO A 95 14.76 -11.73 9.61
CA PRO A 95 14.48 -12.03 11.03
C PRO A 95 15.29 -11.20 12.04
N SER A 96 16.39 -10.58 11.62
CA SER A 96 17.21 -9.71 12.47
C SER A 96 16.70 -8.26 12.58
N ASN A 97 15.73 -7.85 11.75
CA ASN A 97 15.08 -6.54 11.85
C ASN A 97 13.57 -6.70 11.78
N SER A 98 12.88 -6.34 12.86
CA SER A 98 11.43 -6.24 12.85
C SER A 98 11.00 -4.90 12.26
N TYR A 99 10.43 -4.93 11.08
CA TYR A 99 9.72 -3.82 10.46
C TYR A 99 8.35 -3.67 11.11
N LYS A 100 8.03 -2.43 11.49
CA LYS A 100 6.67 -2.00 11.74
C LYS A 100 6.18 -1.23 10.52
N LEU A 101 5.16 -1.74 9.84
CA LEU A 101 4.65 -1.13 8.61
C LEU A 101 3.54 -0.13 8.90
N ASN A 102 3.41 0.83 8.01
CA ASN A 102 2.28 1.73 7.95
C ASN A 102 1.97 2.08 6.50
N PHE A 103 0.78 2.63 6.29
CA PHE A 103 0.30 3.03 4.99
C PHE A 103 0.14 4.56 4.96
N ALA A 104 0.51 5.17 3.84
CA ALA A 104 0.30 6.59 3.59
C ALA A 104 -0.19 6.79 2.16
N GLU A 105 -1.03 7.80 1.99
CA GLU A 105 -1.66 8.18 0.73
C GLU A 105 -1.71 9.71 0.60
N ARG A 106 -1.58 10.20 -0.65
CA ARG A 106 -1.87 11.60 -1.05
C ARG A 106 -3.18 11.68 -1.82
N SER A 107 -3.38 10.70 -2.68
CA SER A 107 -4.63 10.30 -3.28
C SER A 107 -4.63 8.80 -3.30
N ASP A 108 -5.76 8.24 -3.65
CA ASP A 108 -5.92 6.82 -3.80
C ASP A 108 -4.90 6.16 -4.78
N SER A 109 -4.42 6.92 -5.77
CA SER A 109 -3.44 6.47 -6.79
C SER A 109 -2.00 6.74 -6.39
N GLU A 110 -1.81 7.52 -5.33
CA GLU A 110 -0.53 7.98 -4.84
C GLU A 110 -0.35 7.51 -3.40
N CYS A 111 -0.24 6.20 -3.26
CA CYS A 111 -0.11 5.54 -1.97
C CYS A 111 1.12 4.65 -1.85
N ALA A 112 1.51 4.37 -0.61
CA ALA A 112 2.69 3.58 -0.29
C ALA A 112 2.57 2.85 1.04
N ILE A 113 3.26 1.71 1.13
CA ILE A 113 3.55 1.01 2.37
C ILE A 113 4.98 1.33 2.77
N PHE A 114 5.21 1.69 4.02
CA PHE A 114 6.51 2.12 4.50
C PHE A 114 6.82 1.58 5.90
N SER A 115 8.11 1.47 6.21
CA SER A 115 8.58 1.13 7.56
C SER A 115 8.58 2.37 8.46
N GLN A 116 7.86 2.30 9.58
CA GLN A 116 7.90 3.33 10.62
C GLN A 116 9.30 3.48 11.24
N ASN A 117 10.13 2.44 11.18
CA ASN A 117 11.51 2.50 11.67
C ASN A 117 12.36 3.49 10.84
N LYS A 118 12.01 3.68 9.57
CA LYS A 118 12.75 4.57 8.65
C LYS A 118 12.02 5.90 8.42
N TYR A 119 10.70 5.89 8.41
CA TYR A 119 9.84 7.06 8.27
C TYR A 119 9.02 7.22 9.54
N SER A 120 9.64 7.76 10.58
CA SER A 120 9.08 7.82 11.93
C SER A 120 7.98 8.87 12.11
N THR A 121 7.86 9.83 11.18
CA THR A 121 6.84 10.89 11.26
C THR A 121 6.01 10.98 9.98
N PRO A 122 4.71 11.32 10.09
CA PRO A 122 3.84 11.53 8.92
C PRO A 122 4.37 12.59 7.94
N VAL A 123 5.07 13.62 8.43
CA VAL A 123 5.59 14.70 7.59
C VAL A 123 6.64 14.19 6.60
N VAL A 124 7.58 13.35 7.07
CA VAL A 124 8.66 12.84 6.21
C VAL A 124 8.11 11.93 5.12
N ILE A 125 7.13 11.07 5.45
CA ILE A 125 6.53 10.19 4.43
C ILE A 125 5.72 11.01 3.41
N GLN A 126 4.99 12.04 3.85
CA GLN A 126 4.22 12.88 2.92
C GLN A 126 5.12 13.66 1.97
N GLN A 127 6.23 14.21 2.45
CA GLN A 127 7.26 14.81 1.58
C GLN A 127 7.82 13.80 0.58
N LYS A 128 8.09 12.56 1.04
CA LYS A 128 8.57 11.50 0.16
C LYS A 128 7.56 11.13 -0.93
N LEU A 129 6.27 11.09 -0.60
CA LEU A 129 5.22 10.86 -1.59
C LEU A 129 5.19 12.02 -2.62
N VAL A 130 5.33 13.28 -2.18
CA VAL A 130 5.45 14.41 -3.12
C VAL A 130 6.66 14.25 -4.06
N GLU A 131 7.81 13.80 -3.57
CA GLU A 131 8.98 13.54 -4.43
C GLU A 131 8.79 12.38 -5.43
N ILE A 132 7.98 11.38 -5.08
CA ILE A 132 7.75 10.21 -5.93
C ILE A 132 6.74 10.52 -7.04
N PHE A 133 5.73 11.33 -6.71
CA PHE A 133 4.54 11.56 -7.55
C PHE A 133 4.42 12.97 -8.13
N GLY A 134 5.15 13.96 -7.60
CA GLY A 134 5.24 15.33 -8.15
C GLY A 134 6.25 15.45 -9.27
#